data_AF-A0A7Y0S389-F1
#
_entry.id   AF-A0A7Y0S389-F1
#
_cell.length_a   1.000
_cell.length_b   1.000
_cell.length_c   1.000
_cell.angle_alpha   90.00
_cell.angle_beta   90.00
_cell.angle_gamma   90.00
#
_symmetry.space_group_name_H-M   'P 1'
#
loop_
_entity.id
_entity.type
_entity.pdbx_description
1 polymer ?
#
loop_
_entity_poly.entity_id
_entity_poly.type
_entity_poly.pdbx_seq_one_letter_code
_entity_poly.pdbx_strand_id
1 'polypeptide(L)'
;AVVFDSARETFRNQIYPEYKAHRPEPPEELKPQFALIRDATDALGVCKIEQPGYEADDMIAAYAKRFAAEGGRVTIVSSDKD
;
A
#
# COMPACT_ATOMS: atom_id res chain seq x y z
N ALA A 1 -7.34 8.89 0.56
CA ALA A 1 -7.34 7.65 -0.24
C ALA A 1 -6.80 6.53 0.64
N VAL A 2 -7.20 5.29 0.38
CA VAL A 2 -6.57 4.08 0.92
C VAL A 2 -5.64 3.55 -0.16
N VAL A 3 -4.41 3.20 0.20
CA VAL A 3 -3.44 2.60 -0.72
C VAL A 3 -3.23 1.16 -0.28
N PHE A 4 -3.50 0.20 -1.16
CA PHE A 4 -3.26 -1.20 -0.87
C PHE A 4 -1.96 -1.65 -1.54
N ASP A 5 -1.24 -2.56 -0.88
CA ASP A 5 -0.15 -3.28 -1.53
C ASP A 5 -0.70 -4.16 -2.66
N SER A 6 -0.07 -4.04 -3.82
CA SER A 6 -0.55 -4.66 -5.07
C SER A 6 0.27 -5.88 -5.50
N ALA A 7 1.48 -6.06 -4.96
CA ALA A 7 2.40 -7.10 -5.43
C ALA A 7 3.31 -7.63 -4.31
N ARG A 8 3.67 -8.90 -4.46
CA ARG A 8 4.70 -9.56 -3.64
C ARG A 8 6.11 -9.19 -4.10
N GLU A 9 6.25 -8.83 -5.37
CA GLU A 9 7.50 -8.36 -5.97
C GLU A 9 7.35 -6.93 -6.46
N THR A 10 8.31 -6.08 -6.08
CA THR A 10 8.41 -4.69 -6.51
C THR A 10 9.79 -4.43 -7.09
N PHE A 11 10.05 -3.19 -7.52
CA PHE A 11 11.39 -2.79 -7.94
C PHE A 11 12.44 -3.00 -6.84
N ARG A 12 12.04 -3.02 -5.55
CA ARG A 12 12.96 -3.31 -4.45
C ARG A 12 13.52 -4.74 -4.52
N ASN A 13 12.71 -5.70 -4.95
CA ASN A 13 13.16 -7.09 -5.15
C ASN A 13 14.15 -7.21 -6.32
N GLN A 14 14.06 -6.34 -7.33
CA GLN A 14 15.03 -6.30 -8.44
C GLN A 14 16.40 -5.78 -7.98
N ILE A 15 16.41 -4.87 -6.99
CA ILE A 15 17.64 -4.32 -6.38
C ILE A 15 18.24 -5.32 -5.40
N TYR A 16 17.40 -5.94 -4.57
CA TYR A 16 17.81 -6.90 -3.54
C TYR A 16 16.82 -8.08 -3.49
N PRO A 17 17.18 -9.25 -4.04
CA PRO A 17 16.28 -10.40 -4.12
C PRO A 17 15.74 -10.91 -2.78
N GLU A 18 16.53 -10.80 -1.70
CA GLU A 18 16.14 -11.25 -0.36
C GLU A 18 15.33 -10.20 0.41
N TYR A 19 14.97 -9.07 -0.22
CA TYR A 19 14.13 -8.05 0.38
C TYR A 19 12.79 -8.63 0.86
N LYS A 20 12.53 -8.50 2.17
CA LYS A 20 11.32 -9.03 2.85
C LYS A 20 11.10 -10.54 2.68
N ALA A 21 12.09 -11.33 2.23
CA ALA A 21 11.95 -12.77 2.01
C ALA A 21 11.65 -13.58 3.29
N HIS A 22 11.92 -13.01 4.47
CA HIS A 22 11.63 -13.61 5.77
C HIS A 22 10.17 -13.44 6.22
N ARG A 23 9.34 -12.67 5.49
CA ARG A 23 7.93 -12.48 5.86
C ARG A 23 7.15 -13.78 5.64
N PRO A 24 6.42 -14.28 6.65
CA PRO A 24 5.57 -15.44 6.47
C PRO A 24 4.42 -15.10 5.51
N GLU A 25 3.87 -16.13 4.87
CA GLU A 25 2.62 -16.01 4.15
C GLU A 25 1.50 -15.52 5.09
N PRO A 26 0.55 -14.71 4.59
CA PRO A 26 -0.66 -14.41 5.33
C PRO A 26 -1.40 -15.70 5.71
N PRO A 27 -1.98 -15.80 6.92
CA PRO A 27 -2.81 -16.94 7.31
C PRO A 27 -3.95 -17.19 6.32
N GLU A 28 -4.34 -18.45 6.08
CA GLU A 28 -5.39 -18.80 5.11
C GLU A 28 -6.73 -18.11 5.40
N GLU A 29 -7.07 -17.94 6.67
CA GLU A 29 -8.28 -17.24 7.10
C GLU A 29 -8.27 -15.74 6.77
N LEU A 30 -7.08 -15.14 6.61
CA LEU A 30 -6.91 -13.73 6.28
C LEU A 30 -7.02 -13.46 4.78
N LYS A 31 -6.57 -14.39 3.93
CA LYS A 31 -6.49 -14.19 2.47
C LYS A 31 -7.82 -13.76 1.83
N PRO A 32 -8.99 -14.37 2.15
CA PRO A 32 -10.28 -13.93 1.60
C PRO A 32 -10.66 -12.51 2.01
N GLN A 33 -10.19 -12.05 3.19
CA GLN A 33 -10.53 -10.73 3.73
C GLN A 33 -9.90 -9.59 2.94
N PHE A 34 -8.83 -9.85 2.17
CA PHE A 34 -8.22 -8.85 1.30
C PHE A 34 -9.14 -8.40 0.16
N ALA A 35 -10.01 -9.27 -0.35
CA ALA A 35 -11.03 -8.87 -1.31
C ALA A 35 -12.13 -8.05 -0.60
N LEU A 36 -12.58 -8.53 0.57
CA LEU A 36 -13.65 -7.88 1.33
C LEU A 36 -13.31 -6.44 1.75
N ILE A 37 -12.05 -6.18 2.14
CA ILE A 37 -11.67 -4.81 2.52
C ILE A 37 -11.67 -3.85 1.32
N ARG A 38 -11.39 -4.35 0.11
CA ARG A 38 -11.48 -3.55 -1.13
C ARG A 38 -12.94 -3.21 -1.45
N ASP A 39 -13.83 -4.19 -1.33
CA ASP A 39 -15.27 -4.00 -1.53
C ASP A 39 -15.85 -3.04 -0.48
N ALA A 40 -15.43 -3.18 0.78
CA ALA A 40 -15.83 -2.27 1.85
C ALA A 40 -15.33 -0.84 1.62
N THR A 41 -14.10 -0.68 1.11
CA THR A 41 -13.54 0.64 0.77
C THR A 41 -14.34 1.33 -0.33
N ASP A 42 -14.76 0.58 -1.36
CA ASP A 42 -15.64 1.09 -2.41
C ASP A 42 -17.02 1.48 -1.85
N ALA A 43 -17.61 0.63 -1.01
CA ALA A 43 -18.92 0.88 -0.40
C ALA A 43 -18.91 2.14 0.50
N LEU A 44 -17.78 2.45 1.12
CA LEU A 44 -17.59 3.67 1.92
C LEU A 44 -17.31 4.92 1.07
N GLY A 45 -17.21 4.78 -0.26
CA GLY A 45 -16.94 5.90 -1.17
C GLY A 45 -15.53 6.46 -1.04
N VAL A 46 -14.58 5.67 -0.53
CA VAL A 46 -13.18 6.11 -0.35
C VAL A 46 -12.38 5.70 -1.57
N CYS A 47 -11.64 6.65 -2.16
CA CYS A 47 -10.73 6.35 -3.26
C CYS A 47 -9.67 5.32 -2.81
N LYS A 48 -9.59 4.19 -3.52
CA LYS A 48 -8.54 3.18 -3.36
C LYS A 48 -7.51 3.28 -4.48
N ILE A 49 -6.25 3.01 -4.17
CA ILE A 49 -5.13 3.06 -5.11
C ILE A 49 -4.31 1.78 -4.97
N GLU A 50 -4.03 1.13 -6.10
CA GLU A 50 -3.21 -0.07 -6.22
C GLU A 50 -2.41 0.03 -7.52
N GLN A 51 -1.09 -0.12 -7.44
CA GLN A 51 -0.21 0.01 -8.61
C GLN A 51 0.83 -1.12 -8.62
N PRO A 52 0.72 -2.09 -9.55
CA PRO A 52 1.69 -3.18 -9.67
C PRO A 52 3.12 -2.67 -9.79
N GLY A 53 4.03 -3.35 -9.10
CA GLY A 53 5.47 -3.03 -9.09
C GLY A 53 5.90 -1.99 -8.06
N TYR A 54 4.96 -1.37 -7.33
CA TYR A 54 5.22 -0.41 -6.26
C TYR A 54 4.58 -0.89 -4.95
N GLU A 55 5.21 -0.58 -3.83
CA GLU A 55 4.63 -0.80 -2.50
C GLU A 55 3.73 0.40 -2.12
N ALA A 56 2.86 0.21 -1.14
CA ALA A 56 1.94 1.26 -0.70
C ALA A 56 2.67 2.52 -0.18
N ASP A 57 3.81 2.34 0.51
CA ASP A 57 4.66 3.41 1.04
C ASP A 57 5.20 4.34 -0.07
N ASP A 58 5.63 3.79 -1.20
CA ASP A 58 6.13 4.54 -2.37
C ASP A 58 5.06 5.51 -2.87
N MET A 59 3.85 5.01 -3.02
CA MET A 59 2.71 5.76 -3.54
C MET A 59 2.25 6.81 -2.52
N ILE A 60 2.15 6.45 -1.24
CA ILE A 60 1.80 7.38 -0.16
C ILE A 60 2.82 8.52 -0.12
N ALA A 61 4.12 8.22 -0.15
CA ALA A 61 5.18 9.23 -0.13
C ALA A 61 5.12 10.14 -1.36
N ALA A 62 4.91 9.58 -2.56
CA ALA A 62 4.80 10.35 -3.79
C ALA A 62 3.61 11.33 -3.76
N TYR A 63 2.42 10.86 -3.37
CA TYR A 63 1.24 11.70 -3.26
C TYR A 63 1.36 12.74 -2.15
N ALA A 64 1.86 12.33 -0.98
CA ALA A 64 2.03 13.22 0.17
C ALA A 64 2.96 14.39 -0.17
N LYS A 65 4.12 14.10 -0.78
CA LYS A 65 5.08 15.13 -1.21
C LYS A 65 4.47 16.10 -2.22
N ARG A 66 3.78 15.57 -3.24
CA ARG A 66 3.12 16.40 -4.26
C ARG A 66 2.06 17.31 -3.65
N PHE A 67 1.15 16.76 -2.84
CA PHE A 67 0.07 17.54 -2.23
C PHE A 67 0.59 18.60 -1.26
N ALA A 68 1.61 18.27 -0.46
CA ALA A 68 2.24 19.22 0.44
C ALA A 68 2.92 20.37 -0.33
N ALA A 69 3.58 20.07 -1.45
CA ALA A 69 4.20 21.07 -2.31
C ALA A 69 3.18 22.03 -2.96
N GLU A 70 1.96 21.55 -3.21
CA GLU A 70 0.83 22.35 -3.68
C GLU A 70 0.12 23.14 -2.55
N GLY A 71 0.69 23.15 -1.33
CA GLY A 71 0.15 23.86 -0.16
C GLY A 71 -0.94 23.12 0.60
N GLY A 72 -1.19 21.86 0.24
CA GLY A 72 -2.16 20.99 0.90
C GLY A 72 -1.69 20.49 2.26
N ARG A 73 -2.64 20.06 3.10
CA ARG A 73 -2.36 19.36 4.35
C ARG A 73 -2.52 17.87 4.15
N VAL A 74 -1.54 17.10 4.61
CA VAL A 74 -1.52 15.64 4.50
C VAL A 74 -1.45 15.02 5.89
N THR A 75 -2.22 13.95 6.11
CA THR A 75 -2.12 13.10 7.29
C THR A 75 -1.96 11.67 6.82
N ILE A 76 -0.88 11.03 7.22
CA ILE A 76 -0.60 9.62 6.93
C ILE A 76 -1.04 8.81 8.15
N VAL A 77 -1.82 7.76 7.91
CA VAL A 77 -2.26 6.82 8.95
C VAL A 77 -1.68 5.45 8.59
N SER A 78 -0.61 5.07 9.27
CA SER A 78 0.06 3.79 9.11
C SER A 78 0.58 3.31 10.48
N SER A 79 0.61 2.00 10.69
CA SER A 79 1.35 1.41 11.81
C SER A 79 2.83 1.19 11.47
N ASP A 80 3.16 1.23 10.17
CA ASP A 80 4.53 1.14 9.68
C ASP A 80 5.29 2.44 10.02
N LYS A 81 6.57 2.29 10.39
CA LYS A 81 7.44 3.39 10.82
C LYS A 81 8.46 3.79 9.76
N ASP A 82 8.56 3.02 8.69
CA ASP A 82 9.33 3.37 7.49
C ASP A 82 8.73 4.60 6.80
#